data_AF-A0A7C5L004-F1
#
_entry.id   AF-A0A7C5L004-F1
#
_cell.length_a   1.000
_cell.length_b   1.000
_cell.length_c   1.000
_cell.angle_alpha   90.00
_cell.angle_beta   90.00
_cell.angle_gamma   90.00
#
_symmetry.space_group_name_H-M   'P 1'
#
loop_
_entity.id
_entity.type
_entity.pdbx_description
1 polymer ?
#
loop_
_entity_poly.entity_id
_entity_poly.type
_entity_poly.pdbx_seq_one_letter_code
_entity_poly.pdbx_strand_id
1 'polypeptide(L)'
;MGSNESIALKAYRPFYPPGILDAFIPVVDQGLPMPDVERLYLGDGVLAADQQSMPGILTPYVVNDGQNFNQYVRSLPFFTNFPFGYTSSDVNWYEAAGVPASAFDDAGRENPYPLFRVQAHDAGGSLLASVDTVAPISGEANCQGCHGAVVDGGNGAAIVDLTSVATTLDDPQLGEVPLEVSKEYAADINILRLHDQKHGTLLEGSTPVVCQSCHYTPALDLAQVGPKGPENDISAGNPSNGRDQVKNKSMSNVMHSHHATVKDVDGNLLFPSMPPPVDLAGNFRNPLLADDVLQKTCYQCHPGRRTSCLRGAMSSGGMLCQDCHGDMAQVGNDFTRNVSPASPGAFELASDFYTNPNTPRVPWANEPSCGSCHTGDAMDNMHNLAGTIGQPDDGIRLMQAWIKSDPKATPIVPTNKRFAEPVIAATGNPQLYRISTGHEGVLCESCHGATHAIFPNANPNANDNVASMQIQGHSGVISECSSCHTGDLGITLDGPHGMHPVGSAGNDFADGGHEDIAENNPDACRACHGQNGEGTVLSTMFTDRVLQCDEQTTFCPDGNSQLFPKGRQVTCSDCHDNKL
;
A
#
# COMPACT_ATOMS: atom_id res chain seq x y z
N MET A 1 16.26 -19.30 -36.68
CA MET A 1 17.28 -19.54 -35.64
C MET A 1 16.70 -18.97 -34.37
N GLY A 2 16.20 -19.83 -33.48
CA GLY A 2 15.43 -19.40 -32.31
C GLY A 2 16.34 -18.65 -31.35
N SER A 3 15.95 -17.42 -31.00
CA SER A 3 16.58 -16.71 -29.89
C SER A 3 16.34 -17.52 -28.61
N ASN A 4 17.41 -17.72 -27.83
CA ASN A 4 17.32 -18.16 -26.43
C ASN A 4 16.71 -17.02 -25.61
N GLU A 5 15.45 -16.69 -25.86
CA GLU A 5 14.72 -15.73 -25.05
C GLU A 5 14.55 -16.27 -23.63
N SER A 6 14.82 -15.41 -22.63
CA SER A 6 14.67 -15.77 -21.22
C SER A 6 13.22 -16.12 -20.89
N ILE A 7 13.03 -16.97 -19.88
CA ILE A 7 11.70 -17.37 -19.40
C ILE A 7 10.91 -16.14 -18.92
N ALA A 8 11.59 -15.20 -18.24
CA ALA A 8 10.98 -13.95 -17.78
C ALA A 8 10.42 -13.11 -18.94
N LEU A 9 11.14 -12.94 -20.04
CA LEU A 9 10.64 -12.16 -21.17
C LEU A 9 9.45 -12.84 -21.85
N LYS A 10 9.49 -14.17 -22.01
CA LYS A 10 8.33 -14.94 -22.50
C LYS A 10 7.10 -14.74 -21.63
N ALA A 11 7.27 -14.70 -20.31
CA ALA A 11 6.19 -14.46 -19.35
C ALA A 11 5.58 -13.06 -19.48
N TYR A 12 6.38 -12.03 -19.75
CA TYR A 12 5.87 -10.66 -19.90
C TYR A 12 5.25 -10.34 -21.26
N ARG A 13 5.64 -11.06 -22.33
CA ARG A 13 5.17 -10.79 -23.71
C ARG A 13 3.67 -10.51 -23.84
N PRO A 14 2.76 -11.29 -23.23
CA PRO A 14 1.32 -11.06 -23.39
C PRO A 14 0.83 -9.69 -22.91
N PHE A 15 1.55 -9.03 -22.00
CA PHE A 15 1.18 -7.73 -21.45
C PHE A 15 1.65 -6.54 -22.27
N TYR A 16 2.48 -6.77 -23.30
CA TYR A 16 2.98 -5.75 -24.19
C TYR A 16 2.35 -5.88 -25.59
N PRO A 17 2.24 -4.79 -26.35
CA PRO A 17 1.95 -4.88 -27.78
C PRO A 17 3.02 -5.74 -28.49
N PRO A 18 2.65 -6.54 -29.52
CA PRO A 18 3.60 -7.37 -30.24
C PRO A 18 4.83 -6.58 -30.74
N GLY A 19 6.02 -7.10 -30.49
CA GLY A 19 7.29 -6.50 -30.91
C GLY A 19 7.87 -5.42 -29.99
N ILE A 20 7.13 -4.93 -28.99
CA ILE A 20 7.64 -3.89 -28.07
C ILE A 20 8.77 -4.42 -27.20
N LEU A 21 8.61 -5.59 -26.58
CA LEU A 21 9.71 -6.19 -25.80
C LEU A 21 10.92 -6.55 -26.66
N ASP A 22 10.76 -6.74 -27.97
CA ASP A 22 11.89 -6.96 -28.89
C ASP A 22 12.62 -5.66 -29.26
N ALA A 23 11.90 -4.53 -29.25
CA ALA A 23 12.48 -3.20 -29.47
C ALA A 23 13.19 -2.65 -28.21
N PHE A 24 12.71 -3.06 -27.02
CA PHE A 24 13.20 -2.63 -25.71
C PHE A 24 13.68 -3.82 -24.87
N ILE A 25 14.39 -4.77 -25.49
CA ILE A 25 14.85 -6.00 -24.80
C ILE A 25 15.62 -5.60 -23.55
N PRO A 26 15.10 -5.88 -22.34
CA PRO A 26 15.82 -5.62 -21.10
C PRO A 26 17.11 -6.44 -21.12
N VAL A 27 18.24 -5.76 -21.01
CA VAL A 27 19.49 -6.42 -20.63
C VAL A 27 19.56 -6.56 -19.11
N VAL A 28 20.60 -7.25 -18.61
CA VAL A 28 20.88 -7.36 -17.18
C VAL A 28 20.86 -5.95 -16.56
N ASP A 29 20.22 -5.81 -15.40
CA ASP A 29 20.10 -4.55 -14.65
C ASP A 29 19.34 -3.43 -15.38
N GLN A 30 18.55 -3.78 -16.40
CA GLN A 30 17.63 -2.86 -17.06
C GLN A 30 16.18 -3.21 -16.74
N GLY A 31 15.38 -2.19 -16.41
CA GLY A 31 13.97 -2.32 -16.08
C GLY A 31 13.12 -2.76 -17.27
N LEU A 32 11.88 -3.16 -17.01
CA LEU A 32 10.87 -3.36 -18.06
C LEU A 32 10.46 -2.01 -18.66
N PRO A 33 10.15 -1.93 -19.97
CA PRO A 33 9.64 -0.70 -20.57
C PRO A 33 8.28 -0.36 -19.96
N MET A 34 8.13 0.83 -19.38
CA MET A 34 6.90 1.28 -18.74
C MET A 34 6.19 2.32 -19.61
N PRO A 35 4.87 2.19 -19.83
CA PRO A 35 4.15 3.10 -20.70
C PRO A 35 4.02 4.49 -20.09
N ASP A 36 4.24 5.52 -20.91
CA ASP A 36 3.91 6.90 -20.57
C ASP A 36 2.40 7.11 -20.70
N VAL A 37 1.68 6.81 -19.61
CA VAL A 37 0.23 6.94 -19.56
C VAL A 37 -0.24 8.38 -19.62
N GLU A 38 0.55 9.35 -19.14
CA GLU A 38 0.22 10.78 -19.24
C GLU A 38 0.15 11.20 -20.70
N ARG A 39 1.19 10.91 -21.49
CA ARG A 39 1.18 11.22 -22.93
C ARG A 39 0.08 10.47 -23.68
N LEU A 40 -0.15 9.20 -23.35
CA LEU A 40 -1.18 8.38 -23.99
C LEU A 40 -2.58 8.94 -23.78
N TYR A 41 -2.94 9.34 -22.55
CA TYR A 41 -4.32 9.71 -22.23
C TYR A 41 -4.57 11.22 -22.21
N LEU A 42 -3.55 12.03 -21.90
CA LEU A 42 -3.67 13.48 -21.75
C LEU A 42 -2.88 14.25 -22.81
N GLY A 43 -2.01 13.57 -23.57
CA GLY A 43 -1.16 14.16 -24.60
C GLY A 43 -1.65 13.91 -26.04
N ASP A 44 -0.77 13.40 -26.89
CA ASP A 44 -0.99 13.21 -28.32
C ASP A 44 -1.64 11.84 -28.67
N GLY A 45 -1.96 11.03 -27.66
CA GLY A 45 -2.54 9.70 -27.88
C GLY A 45 -1.52 8.63 -28.29
N VAL A 46 -0.22 8.96 -28.32
CA VAL A 46 0.84 8.01 -28.70
C VAL A 46 1.26 7.21 -27.48
N LEU A 47 1.18 5.87 -27.59
CA LEU A 47 1.77 4.96 -26.61
C LEU A 47 3.30 5.02 -26.74
N ALA A 48 3.93 5.79 -25.86
CA ALA A 48 5.38 5.79 -25.64
C ALA A 48 5.72 4.95 -24.40
N ALA A 49 6.98 4.58 -24.24
CA ALA A 49 7.45 3.89 -23.05
C ALA A 49 8.86 4.37 -22.67
N ASP A 50 9.11 4.46 -21.38
CA ASP A 50 10.42 4.74 -20.79
C ASP A 50 10.99 3.47 -20.16
N GLN A 51 12.31 3.35 -20.13
CA GLN A 51 13.00 2.23 -19.52
C GLN A 51 14.09 2.76 -18.60
N GLN A 52 14.27 2.14 -17.43
CA GLN A 52 15.17 2.62 -16.40
C GLN A 52 16.35 1.65 -16.24
N SER A 53 17.50 2.16 -15.82
CA SER A 53 18.63 1.33 -15.41
C SER A 53 18.64 1.19 -13.89
N MET A 54 19.04 0.01 -13.40
CA MET A 54 19.30 -0.20 -11.99
C MET A 54 20.51 0.62 -11.53
N PRO A 55 20.47 1.25 -10.34
CA PRO A 55 21.65 1.79 -9.69
C PRO A 55 22.75 0.72 -9.57
N GLY A 56 24.00 1.11 -9.81
CA GLY A 56 25.14 0.20 -9.71
C GLY A 56 25.34 -0.79 -10.88
N ILE A 57 24.57 -0.68 -11.97
CA ILE A 57 24.61 -1.56 -13.16
C ILE A 57 26.04 -1.86 -13.70
N LEU A 58 27.00 -0.94 -13.58
CA LEU A 58 28.34 -1.14 -14.13
C LEU A 58 29.25 -1.98 -13.22
N THR A 59 29.11 -1.81 -11.90
CA THR A 59 29.95 -2.47 -10.89
C THR A 59 29.12 -2.73 -9.63
N PRO A 60 28.15 -3.67 -9.68
CA PRO A 60 27.30 -3.98 -8.54
C PRO A 60 28.16 -4.40 -7.34
N TYR A 61 27.69 -4.10 -6.13
CA TYR A 61 28.39 -4.32 -4.85
C TYR A 61 29.67 -3.53 -4.58
N VAL A 62 30.18 -2.77 -5.56
CA VAL A 62 31.39 -1.94 -5.40
C VAL A 62 31.05 -0.47 -5.45
N VAL A 63 30.35 -0.04 -6.50
CA VAL A 63 29.97 1.36 -6.70
C VAL A 63 28.46 1.44 -6.89
N ASN A 64 27.78 2.20 -6.04
CA ASN A 64 26.35 2.47 -6.17
C ASN A 64 26.13 3.69 -7.08
N ASP A 65 26.55 3.56 -8.35
CA ASP A 65 26.43 4.64 -9.33
C ASP A 65 24.95 4.93 -9.59
N GLY A 66 24.52 6.15 -9.25
CA GLY A 66 23.16 6.61 -9.42
C GLY A 66 22.72 6.63 -10.88
N GLN A 67 21.43 6.40 -11.11
CA GLN A 67 20.79 6.51 -12.42
C GLN A 67 19.76 7.65 -12.41
N ASN A 68 19.61 8.33 -13.54
CA ASN A 68 18.60 9.37 -13.68
C ASN A 68 17.20 8.76 -13.75
N PHE A 69 16.21 9.50 -13.26
CA PHE A 69 14.80 9.19 -13.49
C PHE A 69 14.44 9.63 -14.91
N ASN A 70 14.07 8.69 -15.78
CA ASN A 70 13.78 9.01 -17.18
C ASN A 70 12.38 9.63 -17.43
N GLN A 71 11.48 9.59 -16.44
CA GLN A 71 10.11 10.11 -16.60
C GLN A 71 9.83 11.24 -15.62
N TYR A 72 9.09 12.25 -16.08
CA TYR A 72 8.53 13.32 -15.25
C TYR A 72 7.03 13.39 -15.52
N VAL A 73 6.23 13.09 -14.50
CA VAL A 73 4.76 13.02 -14.58
C VAL A 73 4.18 14.29 -13.97
N ARG A 74 3.42 15.06 -14.75
CA ARG A 74 2.73 16.27 -14.24
C ARG A 74 1.36 15.93 -13.70
N SER A 75 0.61 15.13 -14.45
CA SER A 75 -0.71 14.61 -14.09
C SER A 75 -0.76 13.12 -14.36
N LEU A 76 -1.25 12.34 -13.40
CA LEU A 76 -1.37 10.89 -13.53
C LEU A 76 -2.80 10.50 -13.94
N PRO A 77 -3.04 10.06 -15.20
CA PRO A 77 -4.28 9.42 -15.56
C PRO A 77 -4.35 8.02 -14.94
N PHE A 78 -5.48 7.72 -14.31
CA PHE A 78 -5.75 6.47 -13.62
C PHE A 78 -7.05 5.85 -14.14
N PHE A 79 -6.92 4.84 -15.00
CA PHE A 79 -7.99 4.09 -15.65
C PHE A 79 -9.11 4.99 -16.23
N THR A 80 -8.74 6.12 -16.85
CA THR A 80 -9.68 7.18 -17.26
C THR A 80 -10.77 6.74 -18.24
N ASN A 81 -10.56 5.64 -18.95
CA ASN A 81 -11.56 5.01 -19.83
C ASN A 81 -12.59 4.16 -19.08
N PHE A 82 -12.47 3.99 -17.76
CA PHE A 82 -13.36 3.19 -16.93
C PHE A 82 -14.16 4.06 -15.96
N PRO A 83 -15.38 3.64 -15.55
CA PRO A 83 -16.22 4.43 -14.65
C PRO A 83 -15.57 4.80 -13.31
N PHE A 84 -14.66 3.98 -12.80
CA PHE A 84 -13.96 4.23 -11.53
C PHE A 84 -12.70 5.10 -11.70
N GLY A 85 -12.31 5.42 -12.93
CA GLY A 85 -11.09 6.14 -13.23
C GLY A 85 -11.16 7.65 -13.00
N TYR A 86 -9.99 8.27 -12.93
CA TYR A 86 -9.81 9.70 -12.70
C TYR A 86 -8.43 10.17 -13.16
N THR A 87 -8.18 11.47 -13.14
CA THR A 87 -6.84 12.04 -13.32
C THR A 87 -6.44 12.75 -12.03
N SER A 88 -5.29 12.38 -11.47
CA SER A 88 -4.67 13.14 -10.38
C SER A 88 -3.82 14.23 -11.02
N SER A 89 -4.24 15.49 -10.89
CA SER A 89 -3.52 16.63 -11.46
C SER A 89 -2.41 17.11 -10.54
N ASP A 90 -1.40 17.74 -11.11
CA ASP A 90 -0.33 18.45 -10.39
C ASP A 90 0.50 17.59 -9.43
N VAL A 91 0.62 16.28 -9.72
CA VAL A 91 1.46 15.35 -8.95
C VAL A 91 2.96 15.66 -9.08
N ASN A 92 3.38 16.20 -10.23
CA ASN A 92 4.69 16.81 -10.48
C ASN A 92 5.91 16.04 -9.93
N TRP A 93 6.04 14.75 -10.22
CA TRP A 93 7.14 13.91 -9.73
C TRP A 93 8.04 13.37 -10.84
N TYR A 94 9.24 12.96 -10.45
CA TYR A 94 10.11 12.12 -11.27
C TYR A 94 9.90 10.65 -10.94
N GLU A 95 9.87 9.79 -11.96
CA GLU A 95 9.57 8.36 -11.80
C GLU A 95 10.60 7.46 -12.49
N ALA A 96 10.91 6.35 -11.80
CA ALA A 96 11.78 5.29 -12.27
C ALA A 96 11.05 3.93 -12.25
N ALA A 97 9.91 3.87 -12.94
CA ALA A 97 9.09 2.67 -13.00
C ALA A 97 9.76 1.51 -13.76
N GLY A 98 9.32 0.29 -13.46
CA GLY A 98 9.73 -0.92 -14.19
C GLY A 98 11.05 -1.52 -13.77
N VAL A 99 11.74 -0.90 -12.81
CA VAL A 99 12.91 -1.48 -12.14
C VAL A 99 12.50 -2.74 -11.35
N PRO A 100 12.97 -3.95 -11.73
CA PRO A 100 12.65 -5.16 -10.99
C PRO A 100 13.42 -5.16 -9.66
N ALA A 101 12.71 -5.46 -8.57
CA ALA A 101 13.30 -5.62 -7.25
C ALA A 101 13.09 -7.06 -6.76
N SER A 102 14.14 -7.64 -6.19
CA SER A 102 14.16 -8.98 -5.61
C SER A 102 14.61 -8.90 -4.16
N ALA A 103 14.05 -9.76 -3.31
CA ALA A 103 14.47 -9.88 -1.93
C ALA A 103 15.86 -10.52 -1.81
N PHE A 104 16.32 -11.22 -2.86
CA PHE A 104 17.63 -11.83 -2.91
C PHE A 104 18.53 -11.08 -3.88
N ASP A 105 19.76 -10.84 -3.46
CA ASP A 105 20.81 -10.32 -4.31
C ASP A 105 21.58 -11.46 -5.03
N ASP A 106 22.50 -11.13 -5.94
CA ASP A 106 23.30 -12.08 -6.71
C ASP A 106 24.20 -12.99 -5.85
N ALA A 107 24.45 -12.63 -4.59
CA ALA A 107 25.18 -13.45 -3.63
C ALA A 107 24.24 -14.34 -2.79
N GLY A 108 22.94 -14.32 -3.08
CA GLY A 108 21.91 -15.07 -2.35
C GLY A 108 21.57 -14.48 -0.97
N ARG A 109 21.99 -13.24 -0.67
CA ARG A 109 21.65 -12.58 0.60
C ARG A 109 20.23 -12.05 0.52
N GLU A 110 19.44 -12.36 1.54
CA GLU A 110 18.06 -11.89 1.64
C GLU A 110 17.98 -10.53 2.33
N ASN A 111 17.32 -9.57 1.68
CA ASN A 111 16.87 -8.31 2.23
C ASN A 111 15.52 -7.91 1.60
N PRO A 112 14.38 -8.15 2.28
CA PRO A 112 13.06 -7.81 1.74
C PRO A 112 12.74 -6.30 1.83
N TYR A 113 13.60 -5.51 2.47
CA TYR A 113 13.44 -4.06 2.63
C TYR A 113 14.71 -3.31 2.20
N PRO A 114 15.14 -3.44 0.93
CA PRO A 114 16.32 -2.76 0.44
C PRO A 114 16.13 -1.25 0.51
N LEU A 115 17.20 -0.56 0.90
CA LEU A 115 17.26 0.89 0.87
C LEU A 115 17.74 1.35 -0.51
N PHE A 116 16.97 2.25 -1.11
CA PHE A 116 17.35 2.99 -2.30
C PHE A 116 17.69 4.41 -1.90
N ARG A 117 18.79 4.93 -2.44
CA ARG A 117 19.19 6.33 -2.28
C ARG A 117 18.58 7.16 -3.39
N VAL A 118 17.81 8.18 -3.01
CA VAL A 118 17.27 9.19 -3.93
C VAL A 118 18.01 10.49 -3.69
N GLN A 119 18.45 11.14 -4.77
CA GLN A 119 19.24 12.37 -4.71
C GLN A 119 18.66 13.42 -5.65
N ALA A 120 18.58 14.65 -5.17
CA ALA A 120 18.29 15.82 -5.99
C ALA A 120 19.58 16.57 -6.28
N HIS A 121 19.85 16.87 -7.54
CA HIS A 121 21.01 17.65 -7.97
C HIS A 121 20.54 18.92 -8.69
N ASP A 122 21.31 20.00 -8.58
CA ASP A 122 21.11 21.19 -9.40
C ASP A 122 21.57 20.96 -10.86
N ALA A 123 21.32 21.94 -11.73
CA ALA A 123 21.72 21.87 -13.13
C ALA A 123 23.26 21.81 -13.34
N GLY A 124 24.05 22.19 -12.33
CA GLY A 124 25.51 22.09 -12.32
C GLY A 124 26.02 20.74 -11.80
N GLY A 125 25.13 19.85 -11.34
CA GLY A 125 25.46 18.55 -10.76
C GLY A 125 25.73 18.59 -9.26
N SER A 126 25.58 19.73 -8.58
CA SER A 126 25.75 19.81 -7.13
C SER A 126 24.61 19.09 -6.43
N LEU A 127 24.93 18.24 -5.45
CA LEU A 127 23.94 17.59 -4.60
C LEU A 127 23.20 18.64 -3.76
N LEU A 128 21.87 18.67 -3.86
CA LEU A 128 20.99 19.55 -3.10
C LEU A 128 20.40 18.84 -1.88
N ALA A 129 19.93 17.61 -2.06
CA ALA A 129 19.32 16.80 -1.01
C ALA A 129 19.49 15.31 -1.31
N SER A 130 19.47 14.48 -0.27
CA SER A 130 19.56 13.02 -0.38
C SER A 130 18.74 12.37 0.72
N VAL A 131 18.06 11.28 0.40
CA VAL A 131 17.36 10.43 1.37
C VAL A 131 17.49 8.96 0.98
N ASP A 132 17.61 8.09 1.97
CA ASP A 132 17.54 6.64 1.80
C ASP A 132 16.15 6.16 2.24
N THR A 133 15.45 5.47 1.35
CA THR A 133 14.08 4.97 1.60
C THR A 133 13.93 3.52 1.18
N VAL A 134 12.98 2.80 1.79
CA VAL A 134 12.71 1.40 1.49
C VAL A 134 11.96 1.29 0.15
N ALA A 135 12.43 0.42 -0.73
CA ALA A 135 11.65 -0.08 -1.86
C ALA A 135 11.08 -1.46 -1.48
N PRO A 136 9.81 -1.54 -1.02
CA PRO A 136 9.26 -2.77 -0.48
C PRO A 136 9.08 -3.84 -1.57
N ILE A 137 9.46 -5.08 -1.27
CA ILE A 137 9.35 -6.20 -2.21
C ILE A 137 8.22 -7.14 -1.79
N SER A 138 7.37 -7.47 -2.76
CA SER A 138 6.20 -8.33 -2.58
C SER A 138 6.39 -9.74 -3.16
N GLY A 139 7.55 -10.37 -2.89
CA GLY A 139 7.92 -11.66 -3.47
C GLY A 139 7.51 -12.90 -2.67
N GLU A 140 6.97 -12.75 -1.45
CA GLU A 140 6.66 -13.89 -0.58
C GLU A 140 5.20 -14.36 -0.76
N ALA A 141 5.02 -15.59 -1.24
CA ALA A 141 3.78 -16.37 -1.16
C ALA A 141 4.10 -17.81 -0.69
N ASN A 142 3.27 -18.39 0.16
CA ASN A 142 3.50 -19.71 0.77
C ASN A 142 2.50 -20.77 0.25
N CYS A 143 2.28 -20.81 -1.06
CA CYS A 143 1.39 -21.80 -1.68
C CYS A 143 1.84 -23.24 -1.38
N GLN A 144 3.15 -23.47 -1.28
CA GLN A 144 3.76 -24.73 -0.87
C GLN A 144 3.27 -25.28 0.48
N GLY A 145 2.77 -24.41 1.38
CA GLY A 145 2.24 -24.84 2.68
C GLY A 145 1.11 -25.88 2.55
N CYS A 146 0.31 -25.78 1.49
CA CYS A 146 -0.80 -26.71 1.22
C CYS A 146 -0.68 -27.45 -0.11
N HIS A 147 -0.06 -26.83 -1.12
CA HIS A 147 0.15 -27.41 -2.44
C HIS A 147 1.49 -28.15 -2.59
N GLY A 148 2.36 -28.09 -1.57
CA GLY A 148 3.62 -28.83 -1.55
C GLY A 148 3.44 -30.27 -1.07
N ALA A 149 4.34 -31.14 -1.52
CA ALA A 149 4.38 -32.53 -1.06
C ALA A 149 4.72 -32.62 0.43
N VAL A 150 4.18 -33.64 1.10
CA VAL A 150 4.46 -33.87 2.54
C VAL A 150 5.95 -34.14 2.80
N VAL A 151 6.62 -34.80 1.86
CA VAL A 151 8.07 -35.07 1.94
C VAL A 151 8.92 -33.79 1.91
N ASP A 152 8.40 -32.72 1.31
CA ASP A 152 9.07 -31.41 1.21
C ASP A 152 8.65 -30.44 2.32
N GLY A 153 7.80 -30.87 3.25
CA GLY A 153 7.33 -30.10 4.40
C GLY A 153 5.98 -29.39 4.21
N GLY A 154 5.29 -29.61 3.08
CA GLY A 154 3.90 -29.19 2.91
C GLY A 154 2.95 -30.02 3.79
N ASN A 155 1.76 -29.47 4.11
CA ASN A 155 0.74 -30.24 4.85
C ASN A 155 -0.08 -31.17 3.95
N GLY A 156 0.07 -31.07 2.63
CA GLY A 156 -0.58 -31.90 1.63
C GLY A 156 -2.09 -31.69 1.46
N ALA A 157 -2.70 -30.72 2.16
CA ALA A 157 -4.15 -30.55 2.21
C ALA A 157 -4.79 -30.24 0.85
N ALA A 158 -4.04 -29.62 -0.08
CA ALA A 158 -4.56 -29.25 -1.39
C ALA A 158 -4.26 -30.28 -2.51
N ILE A 159 -3.42 -31.28 -2.24
CA ILE A 159 -2.92 -32.23 -3.27
C ILE A 159 -3.48 -33.64 -3.11
N VAL A 160 -4.46 -33.84 -2.23
CA VAL A 160 -5.05 -35.16 -1.94
C VAL A 160 -5.62 -35.82 -3.20
N ASP A 161 -6.14 -35.02 -4.13
CA ASP A 161 -6.77 -35.50 -5.36
C ASP A 161 -5.77 -35.62 -6.54
N LEU A 162 -4.50 -35.24 -6.35
CA LEU A 162 -3.49 -35.39 -7.39
C LEU A 162 -3.06 -36.86 -7.55
N THR A 163 -3.07 -37.33 -8.79
CA THR A 163 -2.59 -38.68 -9.15
C THR A 163 -1.07 -38.77 -9.12
N SER A 164 -0.39 -37.66 -9.38
CA SER A 164 1.06 -37.52 -9.31
C SER A 164 1.39 -36.20 -8.63
N VAL A 165 2.05 -36.30 -7.48
CA VAL A 165 2.51 -35.16 -6.69
C VAL A 165 3.97 -34.91 -7.03
N ALA A 166 4.28 -33.70 -7.50
CA ALA A 166 5.63 -33.22 -7.70
C ALA A 166 6.30 -32.92 -6.35
N THR A 167 7.60 -33.13 -6.30
CA THR A 167 8.49 -32.93 -5.17
C THR A 167 9.69 -32.08 -5.59
N THR A 168 10.52 -31.67 -4.63
CA THR A 168 11.79 -30.97 -4.92
C THR A 168 12.71 -31.73 -5.89
N LEU A 169 12.57 -33.07 -5.99
CA LEU A 169 13.34 -33.89 -6.93
C LEU A 169 12.96 -33.66 -8.40
N ASP A 170 11.82 -33.03 -8.66
CA ASP A 170 11.36 -32.68 -10.00
C ASP A 170 11.94 -31.34 -10.48
N ASP A 171 12.61 -30.58 -9.62
CA ASP A 171 13.30 -29.34 -9.99
C ASP A 171 14.62 -29.65 -10.73
N PRO A 172 14.75 -29.25 -12.02
CA PRO A 172 15.99 -29.46 -12.77
C PRO A 172 17.18 -28.64 -12.22
N GLN A 173 16.95 -27.64 -11.38
CA GLN A 173 17.98 -26.79 -10.75
C GLN A 173 18.23 -27.17 -9.27
N LEU A 174 17.74 -28.33 -8.82
CA LEU A 174 17.94 -28.77 -7.45
C LEU A 174 19.43 -28.79 -7.08
N GLY A 175 19.79 -28.00 -6.06
CA GLY A 175 21.17 -27.84 -5.59
C GLY A 175 21.95 -26.69 -6.24
N GLU A 176 21.41 -26.07 -7.30
CA GLU A 176 21.93 -24.84 -7.91
C GLU A 176 21.23 -23.59 -7.35
N VAL A 177 19.97 -23.72 -6.92
CA VAL A 177 19.17 -22.67 -6.26
C VAL A 177 18.96 -22.99 -4.77
N PRO A 178 18.60 -22.00 -3.94
CA PRO A 178 18.20 -22.26 -2.55
C PRO A 178 17.05 -23.27 -2.47
N LEU A 179 17.10 -24.18 -1.49
CA LEU A 179 16.11 -25.26 -1.35
C LEU A 179 14.65 -24.78 -1.35
N GLU A 180 14.37 -23.62 -0.75
CA GLU A 180 13.01 -23.06 -0.74
C GLU A 180 12.49 -22.72 -2.15
N VAL A 181 13.37 -22.35 -3.09
CA VAL A 181 13.01 -22.14 -4.50
C VAL A 181 12.59 -23.47 -5.15
N SER A 182 13.30 -24.56 -4.88
CA SER A 182 12.94 -25.88 -5.40
C SER A 182 11.61 -26.41 -4.84
N LYS A 183 11.28 -26.07 -3.59
CA LYS A 183 9.98 -26.43 -2.99
C LYS A 183 8.83 -25.64 -3.60
N GLU A 184 9.04 -24.35 -3.85
CA GLU A 184 8.10 -23.50 -4.57
C GLU A 184 7.85 -24.03 -5.98
N TYR A 185 8.91 -24.38 -6.72
CA TYR A 185 8.82 -25.01 -8.04
C TYR A 185 7.95 -26.28 -8.05
N ALA A 186 8.14 -27.17 -7.05
CA ALA A 186 7.34 -28.39 -6.92
C ALA A 186 5.85 -28.08 -6.61
N ALA A 187 5.59 -27.10 -5.74
CA ALA A 187 4.24 -26.65 -5.44
C ALA A 187 3.55 -26.03 -6.65
N ASP A 188 4.27 -25.27 -7.48
CA ASP A 188 3.75 -24.69 -8.72
C ASP A 188 3.31 -25.78 -9.70
N ILE A 189 4.11 -26.84 -9.89
CA ILE A 189 3.71 -27.99 -10.71
C ILE A 189 2.41 -28.62 -10.17
N ASN A 190 2.30 -28.80 -8.85
CA ASN A 190 1.09 -29.36 -8.24
C ASN A 190 -0.13 -28.46 -8.47
N ILE A 191 0.02 -27.13 -8.42
CA ILE A 191 -1.04 -26.16 -8.74
C ILE A 191 -1.46 -26.27 -10.21
N LEU A 192 -0.50 -26.35 -11.14
CA LEU A 192 -0.79 -26.52 -12.56
C LEU A 192 -1.53 -27.83 -12.84
N ARG A 193 -1.13 -28.93 -12.20
CA ARG A 193 -1.82 -30.24 -12.30
C ARG A 193 -3.26 -30.17 -11.78
N LEU A 194 -3.48 -29.53 -10.63
CA LEU A 194 -4.82 -29.33 -10.08
C LEU A 194 -5.69 -28.51 -11.04
N HIS A 195 -5.11 -27.46 -11.63
CA HIS A 195 -5.80 -26.64 -12.62
C HIS A 195 -6.17 -27.46 -13.85
N ASP A 196 -5.22 -28.22 -14.40
CA ASP A 196 -5.41 -29.10 -15.57
C ASP A 196 -6.48 -30.16 -15.31
N GLN A 197 -6.47 -30.81 -14.15
CA GLN A 197 -7.48 -31.78 -13.76
C GLN A 197 -8.88 -31.17 -13.63
N LYS A 198 -8.98 -29.99 -12.99
CA LYS A 198 -10.26 -29.34 -12.71
C LYS A 198 -10.89 -28.71 -13.95
N HIS A 199 -10.07 -28.17 -14.84
CA HIS A 199 -10.52 -27.35 -15.97
C HIS A 199 -10.27 -28.00 -17.34
N GLY A 200 -9.60 -29.15 -17.40
CA GLY A 200 -9.25 -29.82 -18.65
C GLY A 200 -8.21 -29.07 -19.48
N THR A 201 -7.34 -28.28 -18.83
CA THR A 201 -6.25 -27.55 -19.48
C THR A 201 -4.97 -28.41 -19.61
N LEU A 202 -3.93 -27.86 -20.25
CA LEU A 202 -2.60 -28.47 -20.39
C LEU A 202 -1.51 -27.45 -20.03
N LEU A 203 -1.63 -26.81 -18.87
CA LEU A 203 -0.74 -25.75 -18.41
C LEU A 203 0.63 -26.28 -17.99
N GLU A 204 0.70 -27.44 -17.32
CA GLU A 204 2.00 -28.04 -16.95
C GLU A 204 2.88 -28.28 -18.20
N GLY A 205 2.25 -28.69 -19.32
CA GLY A 205 2.91 -28.90 -20.60
C GLY A 205 3.15 -27.63 -21.43
N SER A 206 2.70 -26.45 -20.97
CA SER A 206 2.69 -25.19 -21.72
C SER A 206 3.45 -24.06 -21.01
N THR A 207 4.58 -24.38 -20.38
CA THR A 207 5.38 -23.40 -19.62
C THR A 207 6.19 -22.42 -20.52
N PRO A 208 6.45 -21.19 -20.05
CA PRO A 208 6.02 -20.62 -18.77
C PRO A 208 4.53 -20.27 -18.75
N VAL A 209 3.92 -20.49 -17.59
CA VAL A 209 2.52 -20.14 -17.34
C VAL A 209 2.48 -18.83 -16.57
N VAL A 210 1.73 -17.86 -17.07
CA VAL A 210 1.42 -16.63 -16.34
C VAL A 210 -0.08 -16.55 -16.15
N CYS A 211 -0.52 -16.76 -14.91
CA CYS A 211 -1.94 -16.80 -14.53
C CYS A 211 -2.69 -15.58 -15.06
N GLN A 212 -2.05 -14.41 -15.03
CA GLN A 212 -2.64 -13.13 -15.42
C GLN A 212 -2.86 -12.99 -16.93
N SER A 213 -2.34 -13.90 -17.75
CA SER A 213 -2.75 -14.00 -19.17
C SER A 213 -4.22 -14.39 -19.29
N CYS A 214 -4.76 -15.16 -18.33
CA CYS A 214 -6.18 -15.53 -18.27
C CYS A 214 -6.92 -14.78 -17.15
N HIS A 215 -6.29 -14.56 -16.00
CA HIS A 215 -6.92 -13.98 -14.82
C HIS A 215 -6.49 -12.51 -14.64
N TYR A 216 -7.25 -11.59 -15.20
CA TYR A 216 -6.90 -10.15 -15.19
C TYR A 216 -6.61 -9.61 -13.78
N THR A 217 -5.67 -8.67 -13.72
CA THR A 217 -5.42 -7.82 -12.55
C THR A 217 -5.11 -6.41 -13.03
N PRO A 218 -5.76 -5.36 -12.49
CA PRO A 218 -5.44 -3.97 -12.82
C PRO A 218 -3.97 -3.61 -12.59
N ALA A 219 -3.31 -4.26 -11.62
CA ALA A 219 -1.92 -3.98 -11.26
C ALA A 219 -0.90 -4.28 -12.40
N LEU A 220 -1.24 -5.18 -13.32
CA LEU A 220 -0.40 -5.52 -14.48
C LEU A 220 -0.91 -4.90 -15.78
N ASP A 221 -2.00 -4.14 -15.74
CA ASP A 221 -2.50 -3.39 -16.87
C ASP A 221 -1.84 -2.01 -16.93
N LEU A 222 -0.53 -2.03 -17.22
CA LEU A 222 0.34 -0.86 -17.18
C LEU A 222 -0.15 0.26 -18.11
N ALA A 223 -0.69 -0.12 -19.27
CA ALA A 223 -1.26 0.82 -20.23
C ALA A 223 -2.76 1.11 -19.99
N GLN A 224 -3.36 0.54 -18.94
CA GLN A 224 -4.74 0.81 -18.50
C GLN A 224 -5.81 0.54 -19.58
N VAL A 225 -5.61 -0.50 -20.38
CA VAL A 225 -6.44 -0.84 -21.55
C VAL A 225 -7.59 -1.81 -21.23
N GLY A 226 -7.67 -2.29 -19.99
CA GLY A 226 -8.61 -3.26 -19.47
C GLY A 226 -8.33 -4.71 -19.86
N PRO A 227 -9.20 -5.63 -19.39
CA PRO A 227 -9.15 -7.04 -19.75
C PRO A 227 -9.17 -7.26 -21.28
N LYS A 228 -8.25 -8.09 -21.78
CA LYS A 228 -8.14 -8.47 -23.20
C LYS A 228 -8.42 -9.94 -23.42
N GLY A 229 -9.06 -10.28 -24.53
CA GLY A 229 -9.38 -11.64 -24.92
C GLY A 229 -9.65 -11.72 -26.43
N PRO A 230 -9.62 -12.93 -27.04
CA PRO A 230 -9.95 -13.10 -28.46
C PRO A 230 -11.33 -12.55 -28.83
N GLU A 231 -12.26 -12.52 -27.87
CA GLU A 231 -13.61 -12.01 -28.04
C GLU A 231 -13.64 -10.49 -28.33
N ASN A 232 -12.60 -9.76 -27.90
CA ASN A 232 -12.44 -8.33 -28.14
C ASN A 232 -11.37 -8.02 -29.21
N ASP A 233 -10.95 -9.03 -29.99
CA ASP A 233 -9.98 -8.91 -31.09
C ASP A 233 -10.68 -8.40 -32.36
N ILE A 234 -11.13 -7.15 -32.32
CA ILE A 234 -11.78 -6.48 -33.45
C ILE A 234 -10.75 -5.57 -34.15
N SER A 235 -9.95 -6.19 -35.01
CA SER A 235 -9.08 -5.58 -36.03
C SER A 235 -7.79 -4.86 -35.59
N ALA A 236 -6.85 -4.78 -36.55
CA ALA A 236 -5.42 -4.46 -36.43
C ALA A 236 -5.13 -3.25 -35.52
N GLY A 237 -4.75 -3.53 -34.27
CA GLY A 237 -4.33 -2.52 -33.30
C GLY A 237 -4.46 -2.95 -31.85
N ASN A 238 -5.31 -3.95 -31.55
CA ASN A 238 -5.49 -4.46 -30.20
C ASN A 238 -5.54 -6.01 -30.18
N PRO A 239 -4.47 -6.70 -30.63
CA PRO A 239 -4.38 -8.13 -30.45
C PRO A 239 -4.34 -8.43 -28.96
N SER A 240 -5.17 -9.36 -28.49
CA SER A 240 -5.11 -9.82 -27.10
C SER A 240 -3.72 -10.37 -26.74
N ASN A 241 -2.88 -10.67 -27.75
CA ASN A 241 -1.49 -11.12 -27.64
C ASN A 241 -1.35 -12.35 -26.73
N GLY A 242 -2.27 -13.31 -26.91
CA GLY A 242 -2.33 -14.52 -26.09
C GLY A 242 -3.10 -14.36 -24.77
N ARG A 243 -3.58 -13.15 -24.44
CA ARG A 243 -4.47 -12.95 -23.29
C ARG A 243 -5.87 -13.48 -23.58
N ASP A 244 -6.48 -14.05 -22.54
CA ASP A 244 -7.84 -14.61 -22.52
C ASP A 244 -8.58 -14.20 -21.24
N GLN A 245 -8.62 -12.89 -20.98
CA GLN A 245 -9.09 -12.33 -19.72
C GLN A 245 -10.59 -12.02 -19.68
N VAL A 246 -11.25 -11.96 -20.84
CA VAL A 246 -12.63 -11.48 -20.95
C VAL A 246 -13.63 -12.50 -20.42
N LYS A 247 -13.31 -13.80 -20.53
CA LYS A 247 -14.19 -14.89 -20.10
C LYS A 247 -13.78 -15.56 -18.78
N ASN A 248 -12.72 -15.08 -18.15
CA ASN A 248 -12.19 -15.62 -16.91
C ASN A 248 -12.31 -14.58 -15.80
N LYS A 249 -12.61 -15.05 -14.59
CA LYS A 249 -12.64 -14.18 -13.41
C LYS A 249 -11.24 -13.64 -13.11
N SER A 250 -11.17 -12.48 -12.45
CA SER A 250 -9.92 -11.82 -12.10
C SER A 250 -9.04 -12.72 -11.22
N MET A 251 -7.74 -12.40 -11.13
CA MET A 251 -6.82 -13.10 -10.24
C MET A 251 -7.26 -12.99 -8.77
N SER A 252 -7.74 -11.81 -8.36
CA SER A 252 -8.28 -11.62 -7.01
C SER A 252 -9.48 -12.54 -6.78
N ASN A 253 -10.42 -12.61 -7.71
CA ASN A 253 -11.63 -13.40 -7.54
C ASN A 253 -11.30 -14.89 -7.37
N VAL A 254 -10.51 -15.46 -8.28
CA VAL A 254 -10.22 -16.91 -8.29
C VAL A 254 -9.40 -17.34 -7.08
N MET A 255 -8.50 -16.48 -6.61
CA MET A 255 -7.74 -16.75 -5.39
C MET A 255 -8.60 -16.61 -4.14
N HIS A 256 -9.34 -15.52 -3.98
CA HIS A 256 -10.02 -15.27 -2.73
C HIS A 256 -11.33 -16.05 -2.58
N SER A 257 -12.19 -16.07 -3.61
CA SER A 257 -13.53 -16.66 -3.50
C SER A 257 -13.49 -18.18 -3.30
N HIS A 258 -12.54 -18.88 -3.93
CA HIS A 258 -12.38 -20.31 -3.74
C HIS A 258 -11.81 -20.63 -2.35
N HIS A 259 -10.68 -20.01 -1.99
CA HIS A 259 -10.01 -20.28 -0.73
C HIS A 259 -10.81 -19.80 0.50
N ALA A 260 -11.78 -18.90 0.33
CA ALA A 260 -12.73 -18.57 1.40
C ALA A 260 -13.64 -19.74 1.82
N THR A 261 -13.74 -20.80 0.99
CA THR A 261 -14.69 -21.90 1.19
C THR A 261 -14.05 -23.26 1.47
N VAL A 262 -12.73 -23.37 1.28
CA VAL A 262 -12.03 -24.65 1.43
C VAL A 262 -12.00 -25.09 2.90
N LYS A 263 -12.14 -26.40 3.11
CA LYS A 263 -12.25 -27.00 4.42
C LYS A 263 -11.18 -28.08 4.61
N ASP A 264 -10.75 -28.25 5.86
CA ASP A 264 -9.90 -29.35 6.26
C ASP A 264 -10.67 -30.69 6.33
N VAL A 265 -9.96 -31.76 6.67
CA VAL A 265 -10.51 -33.11 6.81
C VAL A 265 -11.56 -33.24 7.93
N ASP A 266 -11.54 -32.33 8.90
CA ASP A 266 -12.48 -32.28 10.02
C ASP A 266 -13.71 -31.40 9.69
N GLY A 267 -13.73 -30.79 8.50
CA GLY A 267 -14.83 -29.97 8.01
C GLY A 267 -14.79 -28.51 8.47
N ASN A 268 -13.71 -28.07 9.13
CA ASN A 268 -13.48 -26.68 9.50
C ASN A 268 -12.93 -25.89 8.32
N LEU A 269 -13.14 -24.57 8.29
CA LEU A 269 -12.50 -23.72 7.29
C LEU A 269 -10.98 -23.80 7.45
N LEU A 270 -10.27 -24.06 6.36
CA LEU A 270 -8.81 -24.12 6.37
C LEU A 270 -8.21 -22.76 6.76
N PHE A 271 -8.88 -21.68 6.34
CA PHE A 271 -8.55 -20.30 6.64
C PHE A 271 -9.55 -19.76 7.68
N PRO A 272 -9.18 -19.69 8.97
CA PRO A 272 -10.10 -19.25 10.02
C PRO A 272 -10.41 -17.75 9.95
N SER A 273 -11.56 -17.32 10.49
CA SER A 273 -11.90 -15.90 10.57
C SER A 273 -11.08 -15.17 11.64
N MET A 274 -10.68 -13.94 11.34
CA MET A 274 -10.00 -13.05 12.29
C MET A 274 -11.00 -12.52 13.34
N PRO A 275 -10.69 -12.57 14.65
CA PRO A 275 -11.46 -11.87 15.67
C PRO A 275 -11.49 -10.35 15.42
N PRO A 276 -12.59 -9.65 15.77
CA PRO A 276 -12.68 -8.19 15.67
C PRO A 276 -11.51 -7.50 16.38
N PRO A 277 -11.04 -6.34 15.89
CA PRO A 277 -9.88 -5.66 16.46
C PRO A 277 -10.11 -5.17 17.90
N VAL A 278 -11.38 -4.90 18.25
CA VAL A 278 -11.83 -4.58 19.61
C VAL A 278 -13.02 -5.47 19.96
N ASP A 279 -12.98 -6.11 21.13
CA ASP A 279 -14.03 -6.99 21.62
C ASP A 279 -15.26 -6.22 22.16
N LEU A 280 -16.31 -6.96 22.54
CA LEU A 280 -17.54 -6.36 23.07
C LEU A 280 -17.35 -5.67 24.44
N ALA A 281 -16.24 -5.92 25.12
CA ALA A 281 -15.88 -5.28 26.38
C ALA A 281 -14.99 -4.04 26.18
N GLY A 282 -14.66 -3.69 24.93
CA GLY A 282 -13.83 -2.54 24.60
C GLY A 282 -12.33 -2.82 24.68
N ASN A 283 -11.90 -4.08 24.77
CA ASN A 283 -10.48 -4.42 24.80
C ASN A 283 -9.97 -4.76 23.41
N PHE A 284 -8.70 -4.45 23.14
CA PHE A 284 -8.04 -4.97 21.95
C PHE A 284 -8.05 -6.49 21.90
N ARG A 285 -8.14 -7.04 20.69
CA ARG A 285 -7.95 -8.49 20.48
C ARG A 285 -6.59 -8.95 20.97
N ASN A 286 -6.54 -10.22 21.38
CA ASN A 286 -5.30 -10.85 21.82
C ASN A 286 -4.28 -10.89 20.64
N PRO A 287 -3.10 -10.25 20.79
CA PRO A 287 -2.13 -10.15 19.70
C PRO A 287 -1.52 -11.50 19.29
N LEU A 288 -1.38 -12.46 20.22
CA LEU A 288 -0.83 -13.78 19.91
C LEU A 288 -1.81 -14.62 19.09
N LEU A 289 -3.11 -14.55 19.43
CA LEU A 289 -4.15 -15.19 18.64
C LEU A 289 -4.27 -14.53 17.27
N ALA A 290 -4.19 -13.20 17.22
CA ALA A 290 -4.28 -12.44 15.99
C ALA A 290 -3.13 -12.79 15.03
N ASP A 291 -1.89 -12.87 15.52
CA ASP A 291 -0.74 -13.32 14.72
C ASP A 291 -0.93 -14.77 14.24
N ASP A 292 -1.30 -15.72 15.10
CA ASP A 292 -1.54 -17.12 14.70
C ASP A 292 -2.59 -17.24 13.57
N VAL A 293 -3.70 -16.49 13.67
CA VAL A 293 -4.74 -16.46 12.63
C VAL A 293 -4.22 -15.78 11.37
N LEU A 294 -3.46 -14.69 11.48
CA LEU A 294 -2.89 -13.99 10.33
C LEU A 294 -1.90 -14.86 9.55
N GLN A 295 -1.03 -15.57 10.27
CA GLN A 295 -0.10 -16.56 9.73
C GLN A 295 -0.83 -17.70 9.02
N LYS A 296 -2.03 -18.08 9.47
CA LYS A 296 -2.88 -19.11 8.83
C LYS A 296 -3.75 -18.58 7.70
N THR A 297 -3.85 -17.26 7.50
CA THR A 297 -4.77 -16.62 6.55
C THR A 297 -4.05 -15.80 5.50
N CYS A 298 -4.07 -14.47 5.61
CA CYS A 298 -3.56 -13.56 4.58
C CYS A 298 -2.08 -13.79 4.28
N TYR A 299 -1.27 -14.09 5.31
CA TYR A 299 0.18 -14.32 5.17
C TYR A 299 0.54 -15.67 4.55
N GLN A 300 -0.44 -16.51 4.22
CA GLN A 300 -0.20 -17.68 3.36
C GLN A 300 0.04 -17.29 1.90
N CYS A 301 -0.52 -16.16 1.45
CA CYS A 301 -0.46 -15.75 0.04
C CYS A 301 0.14 -14.36 -0.15
N HIS A 302 -0.04 -13.47 0.82
CA HIS A 302 0.55 -12.13 0.81
C HIS A 302 1.85 -12.10 1.62
N PRO A 303 2.82 -11.25 1.24
CA PRO A 303 4.10 -11.17 1.94
C PRO A 303 3.89 -10.83 3.41
N GLY A 304 4.42 -11.63 4.32
CA GLY A 304 3.99 -11.52 5.71
C GLY A 304 4.55 -12.57 6.66
N ARG A 305 4.65 -13.81 6.20
CA ARG A 305 5.12 -14.93 7.03
C ARG A 305 6.58 -14.74 7.47
N ARG A 306 7.40 -14.14 6.61
CA ARG A 306 8.76 -13.70 6.92
C ARG A 306 8.90 -12.19 6.83
N THR A 307 8.26 -11.57 5.85
CA THR A 307 8.51 -10.16 5.53
C THR A 307 7.48 -9.18 6.08
N SER A 308 6.50 -9.62 6.87
CA SER A 308 5.51 -8.76 7.55
C SER A 308 5.15 -7.48 6.77
N CYS A 309 4.51 -7.61 5.60
CA CYS A 309 4.27 -6.47 4.72
C CYS A 309 3.62 -5.28 5.45
N LEU A 310 2.66 -5.59 6.34
CA LEU A 310 2.07 -4.65 7.28
C LEU A 310 2.93 -4.53 8.54
N ARG A 311 3.74 -3.48 8.63
CA ARG A 311 4.74 -3.28 9.71
C ARG A 311 4.86 -1.84 10.25
N GLY A 312 4.04 -0.94 9.74
CA GLY A 312 4.01 0.46 10.18
C GLY A 312 3.26 0.71 11.50
N ALA A 313 2.91 1.97 11.73
CA ALA A 313 2.18 2.42 12.91
C ALA A 313 0.81 1.75 13.07
N MET A 314 0.12 1.42 11.96
CA MET A 314 -1.15 0.69 12.00
C MET A 314 -0.98 -0.73 12.58
N SER A 315 0.05 -1.45 12.13
CA SER A 315 0.40 -2.80 12.64
C SER A 315 0.71 -2.74 14.13
N SER A 316 1.52 -1.75 14.52
CA SER A 316 1.90 -1.48 15.90
C SER A 316 0.69 -1.11 16.78
N GLY A 317 -0.33 -0.48 16.21
CA GLY A 317 -1.61 -0.20 16.85
C GLY A 317 -2.57 -1.39 16.90
N GLY A 318 -2.15 -2.57 16.43
CA GLY A 318 -2.95 -3.80 16.47
C GLY A 318 -3.91 -3.98 15.30
N MET A 319 -3.87 -3.13 14.27
CA MET A 319 -4.65 -3.31 13.04
C MET A 319 -3.98 -4.33 12.10
N LEU A 320 -4.80 -5.10 11.43
CA LEU A 320 -4.45 -6.18 10.51
C LEU A 320 -5.20 -6.04 9.19
N CYS A 321 -4.81 -6.85 8.20
CA CYS A 321 -5.31 -6.78 6.82
C CYS A 321 -6.85 -6.76 6.74
N GLN A 322 -7.53 -7.56 7.56
CA GLN A 322 -8.98 -7.74 7.51
C GLN A 322 -9.74 -6.51 8.03
N ASP A 323 -9.14 -5.72 8.93
CA ASP A 323 -9.82 -4.53 9.44
C ASP A 323 -9.86 -3.42 8.39
N CYS A 324 -8.96 -3.46 7.42
CA CYS A 324 -8.92 -2.55 6.27
C CYS A 324 -9.71 -3.11 5.08
N HIS A 325 -9.39 -4.33 4.65
CA HIS A 325 -9.87 -4.86 3.37
C HIS A 325 -11.13 -5.74 3.46
N GLY A 326 -11.44 -6.28 4.64
CA GLY A 326 -12.44 -7.34 4.83
C GLY A 326 -11.83 -8.75 4.78
N ASP A 327 -12.69 -9.76 4.90
CA ASP A 327 -12.31 -11.17 4.80
C ASP A 327 -12.13 -11.66 3.34
N MET A 328 -11.66 -12.90 3.18
CA MET A 328 -11.42 -13.51 1.87
C MET A 328 -12.66 -13.55 0.98
N ALA A 329 -13.84 -13.83 1.52
CA ALA A 329 -15.07 -13.87 0.71
C ALA A 329 -15.44 -12.47 0.23
N GLN A 330 -15.26 -11.45 1.07
CA GLN A 330 -15.50 -10.05 0.75
C GLN A 330 -14.54 -9.53 -0.33
N VAL A 331 -13.25 -9.85 -0.20
CA VAL A 331 -12.22 -9.48 -1.19
C VAL A 331 -12.44 -10.21 -2.53
N GLY A 332 -12.88 -11.47 -2.48
CA GLY A 332 -13.17 -12.28 -3.67
C GLY A 332 -14.47 -11.94 -4.40
N ASN A 333 -15.36 -11.13 -3.80
CA ASN A 333 -16.60 -10.66 -4.42
C ASN A 333 -16.36 -9.37 -5.22
N ASP A 334 -15.59 -9.50 -6.30
CA ASP A 334 -15.13 -8.36 -7.12
C ASP A 334 -15.94 -8.17 -8.41
N PHE A 335 -15.54 -7.16 -9.20
CA PHE A 335 -16.15 -6.78 -10.47
C PHE A 335 -16.27 -7.91 -11.52
N THR A 336 -15.60 -9.04 -11.32
CA THR A 336 -15.65 -10.20 -12.23
C THR A 336 -16.52 -11.34 -11.70
N ARG A 337 -17.26 -11.17 -10.59
CA ARG A 337 -18.05 -12.22 -9.95
C ARG A 337 -19.00 -12.98 -10.89
N ASN A 338 -19.51 -12.30 -11.92
CA ASN A 338 -20.44 -12.82 -12.92
C ASN A 338 -19.78 -13.20 -14.27
N VAL A 339 -18.45 -13.09 -14.39
CA VAL A 339 -17.70 -13.49 -15.58
C VAL A 339 -17.55 -15.01 -15.63
N SER A 340 -17.78 -15.58 -16.80
CA SER A 340 -17.56 -16.99 -17.11
C SER A 340 -17.39 -17.20 -18.62
N PRO A 341 -17.01 -18.40 -19.08
CA PRO A 341 -17.08 -18.76 -20.50
C PRO A 341 -18.46 -18.58 -21.15
N ALA A 342 -19.54 -18.67 -20.38
CA ALA A 342 -20.90 -18.44 -20.85
C ALA A 342 -21.35 -16.97 -20.77
N SER A 343 -20.60 -16.12 -20.07
CA SER A 343 -20.84 -14.69 -19.90
C SER A 343 -19.55 -13.86 -20.07
N PRO A 344 -18.85 -13.95 -21.23
CA PRO A 344 -17.65 -13.14 -21.46
C PRO A 344 -17.95 -11.65 -21.34
N GLY A 345 -17.08 -10.92 -20.64
CA GLY A 345 -17.18 -9.47 -20.50
C GLY A 345 -18.26 -8.98 -19.54
N ALA A 346 -18.87 -9.88 -18.74
CA ALA A 346 -19.85 -9.53 -17.70
C ALA A 346 -19.19 -8.84 -16.48
N PHE A 347 -18.42 -7.78 -16.75
CA PHE A 347 -17.75 -6.94 -15.76
C PHE A 347 -18.74 -5.96 -15.14
N GLU A 348 -18.76 -5.89 -13.81
CA GLU A 348 -19.60 -4.96 -13.05
C GLU A 348 -18.79 -3.75 -12.61
N LEU A 349 -18.71 -2.75 -13.48
CA LEU A 349 -17.94 -1.53 -13.26
C LEU A 349 -18.87 -0.33 -13.07
N ALA A 350 -18.66 0.42 -11.99
CA ALA A 350 -19.36 1.67 -11.75
C ALA A 350 -18.48 2.62 -10.92
N SER A 351 -18.84 3.90 -10.92
CA SER A 351 -18.12 4.96 -10.22
C SER A 351 -18.52 5.09 -8.75
N ASP A 352 -19.51 4.32 -8.29
CA ASP A 352 -20.20 4.50 -7.02
C ASP A 352 -19.86 3.42 -5.97
N PHE A 353 -18.70 2.76 -6.10
CA PHE A 353 -18.28 1.67 -5.20
C PHE A 353 -18.42 2.01 -3.71
N TYR A 354 -18.05 3.24 -3.31
CA TYR A 354 -18.04 3.68 -1.92
C TYR A 354 -19.43 4.06 -1.37
N THR A 355 -20.44 4.20 -2.22
CA THR A 355 -21.78 4.69 -1.83
C THR A 355 -22.90 3.72 -2.19
N ASN A 356 -22.64 2.78 -3.11
CA ASN A 356 -23.60 1.78 -3.55
C ASN A 356 -23.24 0.39 -2.99
N PRO A 357 -24.12 -0.22 -2.17
CA PRO A 357 -23.87 -1.55 -1.59
C PRO A 357 -23.79 -2.67 -2.64
N ASN A 358 -24.35 -2.48 -3.83
CA ASN A 358 -24.37 -3.50 -4.88
C ASN A 358 -23.15 -3.50 -5.80
N THR A 359 -22.46 -2.36 -5.90
CA THR A 359 -21.28 -2.19 -6.76
C THR A 359 -20.09 -2.92 -6.15
N PRO A 360 -19.54 -3.95 -6.81
CA PRO A 360 -18.39 -4.68 -6.29
C PRO A 360 -17.10 -3.85 -6.42
N ARG A 361 -16.06 -4.26 -5.68
CA ARG A 361 -14.74 -3.62 -5.77
C ARG A 361 -14.03 -3.98 -7.08
N VAL A 362 -13.20 -3.06 -7.55
CA VAL A 362 -12.11 -3.32 -8.48
C VAL A 362 -10.81 -3.40 -7.66
N PRO A 363 -10.23 -4.59 -7.43
CA PRO A 363 -9.01 -4.76 -6.64
C PRO A 363 -7.89 -3.86 -7.15
N TRP A 364 -7.02 -3.35 -6.27
CA TRP A 364 -5.94 -2.39 -6.57
C TRP A 364 -6.42 -0.97 -6.93
N ALA A 365 -7.65 -0.80 -7.41
CA ALA A 365 -8.24 0.50 -7.75
C ALA A 365 -9.22 1.04 -6.70
N ASN A 366 -9.88 0.15 -5.96
CA ASN A 366 -10.75 0.49 -4.84
C ASN A 366 -10.15 -0.01 -3.54
N GLU A 367 -9.44 0.88 -2.86
CA GLU A 367 -8.74 0.57 -1.62
C GLU A 367 -9.32 1.34 -0.43
N PRO A 368 -9.07 0.88 0.81
CA PRO A 368 -9.31 1.66 2.01
C PRO A 368 -8.56 2.99 1.97
N SER A 369 -9.15 4.01 2.59
CA SER A 369 -8.61 5.37 2.63
C SER A 369 -8.17 5.72 4.06
N CYS A 370 -7.27 6.69 4.23
CA CYS A 370 -6.94 7.28 5.53
C CYS A 370 -8.21 7.71 6.25
N GLY A 371 -9.13 8.36 5.52
CA GLY A 371 -10.42 8.81 6.04
C GLY A 371 -11.31 7.67 6.53
N SER A 372 -11.08 6.42 6.11
CA SER A 372 -11.88 5.29 6.55
C SER A 372 -11.68 4.94 8.04
N CYS A 373 -10.55 5.33 8.62
CA CYS A 373 -10.29 5.18 10.06
C CYS A 373 -10.03 6.51 10.77
N HIS A 374 -9.38 7.46 10.09
CA HIS A 374 -9.16 8.83 10.57
C HIS A 374 -10.33 9.71 10.13
N THR A 375 -11.49 9.43 10.71
CA THR A 375 -12.80 9.94 10.26
C THR A 375 -13.08 11.40 10.63
N GLY A 376 -12.11 12.09 11.21
CA GLY A 376 -12.21 13.49 11.61
C GLY A 376 -11.34 13.80 12.81
N ASP A 377 -11.72 14.83 13.56
CA ASP A 377 -10.94 15.43 14.64
C ASP A 377 -11.61 15.26 16.01
N ALA A 378 -11.12 15.92 17.06
CA ALA A 378 -11.65 15.77 18.40
C ALA A 378 -13.11 16.24 18.54
N MET A 379 -13.59 17.09 17.63
CA MET A 379 -14.93 17.70 17.69
C MET A 379 -15.94 16.99 16.79
N ASP A 380 -15.51 16.45 15.66
CA ASP A 380 -16.36 15.72 14.71
C ASP A 380 -15.62 14.49 14.16
N ASN A 381 -16.00 13.30 14.64
CA ASN A 381 -15.49 12.01 14.20
C ASN A 381 -16.53 10.88 14.36
N MET A 382 -16.23 9.71 13.82
CA MET A 382 -17.14 8.56 13.80
C MET A 382 -16.90 7.53 14.91
N HIS A 383 -16.05 7.81 15.91
CA HIS A 383 -15.64 6.86 16.95
C HIS A 383 -16.82 6.17 17.64
N ASN A 384 -17.83 6.97 18.02
CA ASN A 384 -18.99 6.50 18.80
C ASN A 384 -20.24 6.25 17.94
N LEU A 385 -20.11 6.22 16.60
CA LEU A 385 -21.25 5.99 15.72
C LEU A 385 -21.67 4.52 15.68
N ALA A 386 -22.96 4.29 15.44
CA ALA A 386 -23.50 2.94 15.34
C ALA A 386 -22.82 2.16 14.20
N GLY A 387 -22.34 0.96 14.52
CA GLY A 387 -21.71 0.06 13.55
C GLY A 387 -20.21 0.26 13.32
N THR A 388 -19.60 1.34 13.84
CA THR A 388 -18.14 1.51 13.82
C THR A 388 -17.47 0.72 14.95
N ILE A 389 -16.15 0.59 14.88
CA ILE A 389 -15.29 0.06 15.94
C ILE A 389 -14.27 1.14 16.27
N GLY A 390 -14.48 1.86 17.37
CA GLY A 390 -13.57 2.90 17.84
C GLY A 390 -12.30 2.33 18.47
N GLN A 391 -11.24 3.13 18.49
CA GLN A 391 -10.00 2.84 19.20
C GLN A 391 -10.24 3.03 20.73
N PRO A 392 -9.99 2.01 21.57
CA PRO A 392 -10.37 2.00 22.99
C PRO A 392 -9.90 3.17 23.87
N ASP A 393 -8.78 3.79 23.53
CA ASP A 393 -8.01 4.69 24.41
C ASP A 393 -8.02 6.16 23.97
N ASP A 394 -8.43 6.49 22.73
CA ASP A 394 -8.28 7.85 22.18
C ASP A 394 -9.58 8.58 21.86
N GLY A 395 -10.71 7.87 21.71
CA GLY A 395 -12.01 8.48 21.47
C GLY A 395 -12.20 9.16 20.10
N ILE A 396 -11.28 8.95 19.14
CA ILE A 396 -11.26 9.64 17.83
C ILE A 396 -11.15 8.64 16.67
N ARG A 397 -10.14 7.75 16.69
CA ARG A 397 -9.81 6.88 15.55
C ARG A 397 -10.70 5.64 15.51
N LEU A 398 -10.89 5.07 14.32
CA LEU A 398 -11.47 3.73 14.18
C LEU A 398 -10.39 2.66 14.07
N MET A 399 -10.73 1.46 14.52
CA MET A 399 -9.95 0.24 14.37
C MET A 399 -10.41 -0.64 13.20
N GLN A 400 -11.45 -0.22 12.47
CA GLN A 400 -11.98 -0.91 11.30
C GLN A 400 -12.43 0.12 10.26
N ALA A 401 -12.01 -0.09 9.00
CA ALA A 401 -12.20 0.85 7.90
C ALA A 401 -13.63 0.84 7.32
N TRP A 402 -14.47 -0.09 7.75
CA TRP A 402 -15.81 -0.33 7.22
C TRP A 402 -16.79 -0.61 8.36
N ILE A 403 -18.09 -0.43 8.15
CA ILE A 403 -19.11 -0.63 9.20
C ILE A 403 -19.41 -2.12 9.42
N LYS A 404 -19.52 -2.57 10.67
CA LYS A 404 -19.69 -4.00 11.04
C LYS A 404 -20.78 -4.76 10.28
N SER A 405 -21.88 -4.09 9.93
CA SER A 405 -23.02 -4.71 9.25
C SER A 405 -22.88 -4.77 7.73
N ASP A 406 -21.82 -4.19 7.15
CA ASP A 406 -21.63 -4.17 5.71
C ASP A 406 -21.04 -5.50 5.21
N PRO A 407 -21.80 -6.30 4.44
CA PRO A 407 -21.32 -7.57 3.94
C PRO A 407 -20.22 -7.44 2.88
N LYS A 408 -19.96 -6.25 2.29
CA LYS A 408 -18.93 -6.02 1.27
C LYS A 408 -17.58 -5.53 1.85
N ALA A 409 -17.58 -5.12 3.12
CA ALA A 409 -16.50 -4.34 3.72
C ALA A 409 -16.15 -3.08 2.89
N THR A 410 -17.16 -2.25 2.60
CA THR A 410 -16.98 -0.98 1.88
C THR A 410 -16.25 0.01 2.78
N PRO A 411 -15.11 0.58 2.35
CA PRO A 411 -14.41 1.57 3.14
C PRO A 411 -15.29 2.79 3.41
N ILE A 412 -15.26 3.28 4.65
CA ILE A 412 -15.94 4.49 5.10
C ILE A 412 -15.34 5.68 4.36
N VAL A 413 -16.22 6.57 3.89
CA VAL A 413 -15.87 7.89 3.35
C VAL A 413 -16.44 8.93 4.32
N PRO A 414 -15.62 9.53 5.20
CA PRO A 414 -16.12 10.38 6.29
C PRO A 414 -16.61 11.73 5.76
N THR A 415 -17.44 12.43 6.52
CA THR A 415 -17.84 13.82 6.23
C THR A 415 -16.73 14.81 6.61
N ASN A 416 -16.12 14.63 7.77
CA ASN A 416 -14.92 15.38 8.16
C ASN A 416 -13.71 14.80 7.42
N LYS A 417 -13.09 15.64 6.58
CA LYS A 417 -12.00 15.24 5.67
C LYS A 417 -10.61 15.63 6.16
N ARG A 418 -10.45 16.13 7.40
CA ARG A 418 -9.16 16.66 7.90
C ARG A 418 -7.96 15.74 7.66
N PHE A 419 -8.16 14.44 7.82
CA PHE A 419 -7.13 13.40 7.66
C PHE A 419 -7.40 12.46 6.49
N ALA A 420 -8.37 12.80 5.62
CA ALA A 420 -8.71 12.01 4.46
C ALA A 420 -7.90 12.48 3.23
N GLU A 421 -7.74 11.57 2.29
CA GLU A 421 -7.19 11.86 0.97
C GLU A 421 -8.07 12.86 0.22
N PRO A 422 -7.49 13.58 -0.76
CA PRO A 422 -8.27 14.34 -1.73
C PRO A 422 -9.34 13.47 -2.38
N VAL A 423 -10.46 14.10 -2.74
CA VAL A 423 -11.57 13.41 -3.42
C VAL A 423 -11.52 13.63 -4.93
N ILE A 424 -12.00 12.65 -5.67
CA ILE A 424 -12.28 12.76 -7.09
C ILE A 424 -13.49 13.67 -7.26
N ALA A 425 -13.30 14.85 -7.86
CA ALA A 425 -14.35 15.88 -7.95
C ALA A 425 -15.67 15.38 -8.57
N ALA A 426 -15.59 14.45 -9.53
CA ALA A 426 -16.76 13.92 -10.24
C ALA A 426 -17.63 12.98 -9.40
N THR A 427 -17.05 12.28 -8.42
CA THR A 427 -17.72 11.18 -7.70
C THR A 427 -17.74 11.37 -6.18
N GLY A 428 -16.86 12.22 -5.64
CA GLY A 428 -16.63 12.34 -4.20
C GLY A 428 -15.85 11.17 -3.59
N ASN A 429 -15.41 10.20 -4.41
CA ASN A 429 -14.62 9.06 -3.96
C ASN A 429 -13.22 9.51 -3.52
N PRO A 430 -12.59 8.84 -2.54
CA PRO A 430 -11.19 9.09 -2.21
C PRO A 430 -10.26 8.75 -3.38
N GLN A 431 -9.23 9.55 -3.57
CA GLN A 431 -8.08 9.17 -4.39
C GLN A 431 -7.20 8.15 -3.66
N LEU A 432 -6.40 7.39 -4.41
CA LEU A 432 -5.50 6.39 -3.84
C LEU A 432 -4.36 7.07 -3.09
N TYR A 433 -4.10 6.65 -1.86
CA TYR A 433 -3.03 7.16 -1.00
C TYR A 433 -1.68 7.36 -1.71
N ARG A 434 -1.22 6.37 -2.47
CA ARG A 434 0.08 6.40 -3.18
C ARG A 434 0.21 7.48 -4.26
N ILE A 435 -0.90 8.12 -4.66
CA ILE A 435 -0.91 9.22 -5.65
C ILE A 435 -1.54 10.50 -5.09
N SER A 436 -1.88 10.49 -3.80
CA SER A 436 -2.48 11.62 -3.11
C SER A 436 -1.41 12.59 -2.62
N THR A 437 -1.66 13.87 -2.86
CA THR A 437 -0.83 14.98 -2.37
C THR A 437 -1.58 15.79 -1.32
N GLY A 438 -0.83 16.45 -0.45
CA GLY A 438 -1.36 17.32 0.60
C GLY A 438 -0.71 18.70 0.57
N HIS A 439 -0.09 19.07 1.70
CA HIS A 439 0.57 20.36 1.93
C HIS A 439 1.51 20.74 0.78
N GLU A 440 1.14 21.79 0.02
CA GLU A 440 1.88 22.32 -1.13
C GLU A 440 2.26 21.27 -2.21
N GLY A 441 1.38 20.29 -2.44
CA GLY A 441 1.59 19.26 -3.47
C GLY A 441 2.57 18.15 -3.06
N VAL A 442 3.02 18.11 -1.81
CA VAL A 442 3.85 17.01 -1.30
C VAL A 442 3.02 15.73 -1.18
N LEU A 443 3.55 14.62 -1.68
CA LEU A 443 2.91 13.30 -1.58
C LEU A 443 2.75 12.87 -0.13
N CYS A 444 1.60 12.27 0.19
CA CYS A 444 1.37 11.75 1.54
C CYS A 444 2.45 10.75 1.97
N GLU A 445 2.98 9.94 1.05
CA GLU A 445 4.06 8.99 1.31
C GLU A 445 5.38 9.66 1.72
N SER A 446 5.61 10.92 1.33
CA SER A 446 6.82 11.66 1.73
C SER A 446 6.81 12.01 3.22
N CYS A 447 5.63 12.27 3.79
CA CYS A 447 5.48 12.59 5.22
C CYS A 447 5.20 11.35 6.07
N HIS A 448 4.43 10.41 5.55
CA HIS A 448 3.93 9.27 6.32
C HIS A 448 4.67 7.96 6.03
N GLY A 449 5.43 7.82 4.95
CA GLY A 449 6.04 6.55 4.52
C GLY A 449 5.14 5.77 3.57
N ALA A 450 5.62 4.63 3.06
CA ALA A 450 4.88 3.87 2.05
C ALA A 450 3.64 3.17 2.62
N THR A 451 2.69 2.84 1.73
CA THR A 451 1.53 1.99 2.06
C THR A 451 1.97 0.72 2.83
N HIS A 452 1.24 0.37 3.90
CA HIS A 452 1.54 -0.73 4.84
C HIS A 452 2.80 -0.57 5.73
N ALA A 453 3.63 0.43 5.46
CA ALA A 453 4.87 0.74 6.19
C ALA A 453 4.89 2.19 6.72
N ILE A 454 3.70 2.76 6.96
CA ILE A 454 3.54 4.11 7.51
C ILE A 454 4.33 4.26 8.81
N PHE A 455 5.09 5.34 8.94
CA PHE A 455 5.98 5.60 10.06
C PHE A 455 5.22 5.80 11.39
N PRO A 456 5.86 5.49 12.53
CA PRO A 456 7.10 4.72 12.63
C PRO A 456 6.85 3.21 12.50
N ASN A 457 7.89 2.49 12.07
CA ASN A 457 7.97 1.06 12.36
C ASN A 457 8.37 0.89 13.84
N ALA A 458 7.69 0.01 14.58
CA ALA A 458 7.94 -0.22 16.00
C ALA A 458 9.36 -0.74 16.30
N ASN A 459 9.99 -1.44 15.35
CA ASN A 459 11.40 -1.78 15.47
C ASN A 459 12.25 -0.52 15.18
N PRO A 460 12.95 0.06 16.17
CA PRO A 460 13.71 1.29 15.99
C PRO A 460 14.85 1.15 14.97
N ASN A 461 15.31 -0.07 14.71
CA ASN A 461 16.38 -0.37 13.75
C ASN A 461 15.85 -0.80 12.37
N ALA A 462 14.54 -0.71 12.11
CA ALA A 462 13.98 -1.05 10.81
C ALA A 462 14.41 -0.03 9.74
N ASN A 463 14.68 -0.53 8.53
CA ASN A 463 15.01 0.32 7.38
C ASN A 463 13.91 1.35 7.07
N ASP A 464 12.64 1.04 7.37
CA ASP A 464 11.53 1.98 7.17
C ASP A 464 11.73 3.28 7.96
N ASN A 465 12.38 3.25 9.13
CA ASN A 465 12.58 4.45 9.92
C ASN A 465 13.71 5.34 9.38
N VAL A 466 14.57 4.86 8.47
CA VAL A 466 15.77 5.57 8.00
C VAL A 466 15.42 6.91 7.37
N ALA A 467 14.41 6.96 6.49
CA ALA A 467 13.98 8.20 5.84
C ALA A 467 13.56 9.24 6.88
N SER A 468 12.68 8.86 7.82
CA SER A 468 12.24 9.78 8.89
C SER A 468 13.39 10.25 9.78
N MET A 469 14.31 9.36 10.14
CA MET A 469 15.50 9.72 10.93
C MET A 469 16.40 10.70 10.19
N GLN A 470 16.63 10.52 8.88
CA GLN A 470 17.47 11.40 8.08
C GLN A 470 16.84 12.80 7.90
N ILE A 471 15.52 12.87 7.76
CA ILE A 471 14.79 14.12 7.49
C ILE A 471 14.66 14.98 8.75
N GLN A 472 14.18 14.41 9.86
CA GLN A 472 13.81 15.19 11.07
C GLN A 472 14.59 14.80 12.33
N GLY A 473 15.52 13.83 12.25
CA GLY A 473 16.33 13.40 13.39
C GLY A 473 15.65 12.44 14.37
N HIS A 474 14.39 12.05 14.12
CA HIS A 474 13.68 11.04 14.91
C HIS A 474 12.73 10.20 14.05
N SER A 475 12.40 8.99 14.53
CA SER A 475 11.46 8.10 13.86
C SER A 475 10.03 8.60 14.00
N GLY A 476 9.23 8.50 12.94
CA GLY A 476 7.82 8.84 12.94
C GLY A 476 7.40 9.56 11.68
N VAL A 477 6.12 9.93 11.60
CA VAL A 477 5.64 10.81 10.54
C VAL A 477 6.42 12.14 10.58
N ILE A 478 6.73 12.70 9.41
CA ILE A 478 7.45 13.97 9.31
C ILE A 478 6.56 15.08 9.87
N SER A 479 6.98 15.67 10.98
CA SER A 479 6.23 16.72 11.68
C SER A 479 7.08 17.92 12.08
N GLU A 480 8.40 17.86 11.90
CA GLU A 480 9.30 19.00 12.10
C GLU A 480 9.29 19.91 10.87
N CYS A 481 8.56 21.04 10.93
CA CYS A 481 8.46 21.99 9.82
C CYS A 481 9.83 22.54 9.36
N SER A 482 10.79 22.63 10.28
CA SER A 482 12.17 23.05 9.99
C SER A 482 12.95 22.10 9.09
N SER A 483 12.44 20.89 8.85
CA SER A 483 12.99 19.96 7.86
C SER A 483 12.85 20.47 6.42
N CYS A 484 11.86 21.33 6.18
CA CYS A 484 11.53 21.86 4.85
C CYS A 484 11.53 23.39 4.79
N HIS A 485 11.24 24.06 5.91
CA HIS A 485 11.14 25.51 6.00
C HIS A 485 12.31 26.11 6.78
N THR A 486 12.71 27.32 6.39
CA THR A 486 13.77 28.07 7.08
C THR A 486 13.17 29.16 7.96
N GLY A 487 13.61 29.24 9.21
CA GLY A 487 13.20 30.27 10.16
C GLY A 487 11.86 29.98 10.85
N ASP A 488 11.38 30.98 11.58
CA ASP A 488 10.05 30.95 12.20
C ASP A 488 8.98 31.22 11.14
N LEU A 489 7.89 30.44 11.17
CA LEU A 489 6.77 30.54 10.25
C LEU A 489 5.66 31.48 10.76
N GLY A 490 5.81 32.01 11.97
CA GLY A 490 4.85 32.89 12.63
C GLY A 490 3.59 32.17 13.09
N ILE A 491 2.54 32.96 13.28
CA ILE A 491 1.25 32.51 13.81
C ILE A 491 0.36 32.04 12.64
N THR A 492 0.37 30.74 12.34
CA THR A 492 -0.42 30.15 11.25
C THR A 492 -0.94 28.75 11.59
N LEU A 493 -2.03 28.34 10.92
CA LEU A 493 -2.60 26.99 10.92
C LEU A 493 -2.54 26.35 9.51
N ASP A 494 -1.76 26.91 8.58
CA ASP A 494 -1.69 26.47 7.17
C ASP A 494 -0.85 25.19 6.96
N GLY A 495 -0.40 24.56 8.06
CA GLY A 495 0.29 23.29 8.02
C GLY A 495 -0.62 22.12 7.62
N PRO A 496 -0.03 20.94 7.38
CA PRO A 496 -0.79 19.74 7.06
C PRO A 496 -1.86 19.47 8.14
N HIS A 497 -3.06 19.09 7.71
CA HIS A 497 -4.20 18.80 8.60
C HIS A 497 -4.65 19.95 9.50
N GLY A 498 -4.26 21.20 9.18
CA GLY A 498 -4.52 22.37 10.02
C GLY A 498 -3.59 22.49 11.21
N MET A 499 -2.41 21.85 11.13
CA MET A 499 -1.38 21.95 12.16
C MET A 499 -0.72 23.33 12.15
N HIS A 500 -0.43 23.83 13.35
CA HIS A 500 0.46 24.97 13.55
C HIS A 500 1.92 24.51 13.61
N PRO A 501 2.89 25.39 13.31
CA PRO A 501 4.30 25.07 13.50
C PRO A 501 4.63 24.88 14.98
N VAL A 502 5.65 24.08 15.23
CA VAL A 502 6.20 23.76 16.57
C VAL A 502 7.71 23.74 16.51
N GLY A 503 8.36 23.78 17.68
CA GLY A 503 9.82 23.80 17.77
C GLY A 503 10.41 25.05 17.12
N SER A 504 11.57 24.92 16.47
CA SER A 504 12.31 26.06 15.93
C SER A 504 11.57 26.84 14.84
N ALA A 505 10.55 26.25 14.22
CA ALA A 505 9.74 26.88 13.17
C ALA A 505 8.48 27.58 13.72
N GLY A 506 8.19 27.47 15.02
CA GLY A 506 6.98 28.01 15.64
C GLY A 506 7.24 28.57 17.04
N ASN A 507 8.36 29.25 17.24
CA ASN A 507 8.64 29.93 18.51
C ASN A 507 7.60 31.02 18.75
N ASP A 508 7.27 31.83 17.73
CA ASP A 508 6.26 32.89 17.86
C ASP A 508 4.88 32.32 18.20
N PHE A 509 4.55 31.13 17.69
CA PHE A 509 3.32 30.43 18.04
C PHE A 509 3.36 29.94 19.49
N ALA A 510 4.45 29.32 19.92
CA ALA A 510 4.61 28.78 21.27
C ALA A 510 4.69 29.87 22.36
N ASP A 511 5.24 31.05 22.04
CA ASP A 511 5.42 32.19 22.95
C ASP A 511 4.13 33.01 23.18
N GLY A 512 2.96 32.39 22.99
CA GLY A 512 1.65 33.01 23.23
C GLY A 512 1.10 33.84 22.06
N GLY A 513 1.78 33.90 20.91
CA GLY A 513 1.30 34.63 19.73
C GLY A 513 -0.03 34.12 19.17
N HIS A 514 -0.46 32.92 19.55
CA HIS A 514 -1.71 32.31 19.12
C HIS A 514 -2.97 32.76 19.91
N GLU A 515 -2.83 33.64 20.92
CA GLU A 515 -3.97 34.13 21.73
C GLU A 515 -5.10 34.70 20.88
N ASP A 516 -4.76 35.57 19.90
CA ASP A 516 -5.75 36.16 18.99
C ASP A 516 -6.51 35.09 18.18
N ILE A 517 -5.87 34.00 17.78
CA ILE A 517 -6.55 32.89 17.09
C ILE A 517 -7.49 32.19 18.06
N ALA A 518 -7.05 31.89 19.28
CA ALA A 518 -7.85 31.20 20.27
C ALA A 518 -9.09 32.02 20.70
N GLU A 519 -8.98 33.34 20.82
CA GLU A 519 -10.10 34.23 21.17
C GLU A 519 -11.14 34.34 20.05
N ASN A 520 -10.69 34.41 18.79
CA ASN A 520 -11.57 34.63 17.64
C ASN A 520 -12.10 33.32 17.02
N ASN A 521 -11.35 32.22 17.16
CA ASN A 521 -11.66 30.91 16.58
C ASN A 521 -11.19 29.76 17.50
N PRO A 522 -11.78 29.62 18.70
CA PRO A 522 -11.38 28.59 19.66
C PRO A 522 -11.55 27.17 19.11
N ASP A 523 -12.49 26.95 18.20
CA ASP A 523 -12.76 25.64 17.62
C ASP A 523 -11.60 25.11 16.75
N ALA A 524 -10.75 26.01 16.21
CA ALA A 524 -9.51 25.60 15.54
C ALA A 524 -8.55 24.87 16.47
N CYS A 525 -8.44 25.32 17.73
CA CYS A 525 -7.64 24.68 18.76
C CYS A 525 -8.34 23.42 19.27
N ARG A 526 -9.65 23.49 19.54
CA ARG A 526 -10.43 22.36 20.08
C ARG A 526 -10.42 21.14 19.15
N ALA A 527 -10.34 21.35 17.83
CA ALA A 527 -10.21 20.28 16.85
C ALA A 527 -9.05 19.31 17.18
N CYS A 528 -7.92 19.80 17.69
CA CYS A 528 -6.75 18.97 18.00
C CYS A 528 -6.50 18.81 19.50
N HIS A 529 -6.78 19.84 20.29
CA HIS A 529 -6.51 19.88 21.73
C HIS A 529 -7.72 19.48 22.59
N GLY A 530 -8.83 19.07 21.98
CA GLY A 530 -10.00 18.59 22.70
C GLY A 530 -11.01 19.70 23.00
N GLN A 531 -12.24 19.29 23.34
CA GLN A 531 -13.37 20.22 23.46
C GLN A 531 -13.15 21.30 24.52
N ASN A 532 -12.40 20.97 25.56
CA ASN A 532 -12.08 21.82 26.69
C ASN A 532 -10.56 22.05 26.80
N GLY A 533 -9.76 21.84 25.74
CA GLY A 533 -8.31 22.01 25.81
C GLY A 533 -7.57 20.97 26.66
N GLU A 534 -8.19 19.82 26.91
CA GLU A 534 -7.68 18.73 27.75
C GLU A 534 -6.52 17.93 27.12
N GLY A 535 -6.18 18.23 25.86
CA GLY A 535 -5.26 17.45 25.05
C GLY A 535 -5.92 16.19 24.49
N THR A 536 -5.54 15.82 23.27
CA THR A 536 -5.92 14.54 22.65
C THR A 536 -4.73 13.89 21.95
N VAL A 537 -4.93 12.71 21.38
CA VAL A 537 -3.91 12.06 20.55
C VAL A 537 -3.44 12.94 19.38
N LEU A 538 -4.25 13.89 18.92
CA LEU A 538 -3.89 14.82 17.84
C LEU A 538 -2.92 15.93 18.29
N SER A 539 -2.92 16.24 19.58
CA SER A 539 -1.99 17.20 20.21
C SER A 539 -0.71 16.54 20.74
N THR A 540 -0.41 15.31 20.32
CA THR A 540 0.71 14.54 20.86
C THR A 540 2.06 15.10 20.41
N MET A 541 2.97 15.26 21.35
CA MET A 541 4.35 15.65 21.10
C MET A 541 5.13 14.51 20.41
N PHE A 542 5.67 14.75 19.21
CA PHE A 542 6.36 13.71 18.41
C PHE A 542 7.80 13.41 18.87
N THR A 543 8.45 14.38 19.52
CA THR A 543 9.82 14.29 20.05
C THR A 543 9.95 15.13 21.31
N ASP A 544 10.97 14.92 22.13
CA ASP A 544 11.21 15.76 23.29
C ASP A 544 11.50 17.20 22.86
N ARG A 545 10.76 18.18 23.42
CA ARG A 545 10.94 19.60 23.09
C ARG A 545 10.92 20.44 24.36
N VAL A 546 11.77 21.46 24.41
CA VAL A 546 11.65 22.53 25.42
C VAL A 546 10.90 23.67 24.77
N LEU A 547 9.72 23.99 25.29
CA LEU A 547 8.87 25.08 24.80
C LEU A 547 8.74 26.14 25.88
N GLN A 548 8.52 27.39 25.48
CA GLN A 548 8.21 28.45 26.43
C GLN A 548 6.79 28.25 27.00
N CYS A 549 6.60 28.80 28.19
CA CYS A 549 5.30 28.93 28.85
C CYS A 549 5.14 30.40 29.21
N ASP A 550 3.96 30.92 28.96
CA ASP A 550 3.56 32.30 29.23
C ASP A 550 3.16 32.52 30.69
N GLU A 551 2.78 31.46 31.43
CA GLU A 551 2.39 31.56 32.84
C GLU A 551 2.99 30.45 33.72
N GLN A 552 2.97 30.67 35.04
CA GLN A 552 3.32 29.63 36.02
C GLN A 552 2.16 28.64 36.16
N THR A 553 2.33 27.43 35.62
CA THR A 553 1.36 26.35 35.75
C THR A 553 1.90 25.22 36.63
N THR A 554 1.05 24.22 36.92
CA THR A 554 1.52 23.01 37.61
C THR A 554 2.56 22.25 36.78
N PHE A 555 2.45 22.31 35.44
CA PHE A 555 3.39 21.67 34.53
C PHE A 555 4.64 22.53 34.27
N CYS A 556 4.47 23.86 34.22
CA CYS A 556 5.52 24.83 33.99
C CYS A 556 5.68 25.77 35.20
N PRO A 557 6.30 25.29 36.30
CA PRO A 557 6.28 26.00 37.58
C PRO A 557 7.05 27.32 37.56
N ASP A 558 8.04 27.45 36.67
CA ASP A 558 8.89 28.65 36.59
C ASP A 558 8.31 29.73 35.65
N GLY A 559 7.27 29.42 34.87
CA GLY A 559 6.63 30.35 33.92
C GLY A 559 7.60 30.92 32.89
N ASN A 560 8.56 30.10 32.45
CA ASN A 560 9.54 30.47 31.43
C ASN A 560 9.54 29.40 30.32
N SER A 561 10.03 28.20 30.63
CA SER A 561 10.08 27.09 29.66
C SER A 561 10.02 25.76 30.36
N GLN A 562 9.45 24.74 29.70
CA GLN A 562 9.35 23.39 30.24
C GLN A 562 9.68 22.33 29.19
N LEU A 563 10.21 21.19 29.64
CA LEU A 563 10.37 20.01 28.79
C LEU A 563 9.01 19.32 28.58
N PHE A 564 8.58 19.29 27.33
CA PHE A 564 7.48 18.48 26.83
C PHE A 564 8.04 17.15 26.32
N PRO A 565 7.85 16.04 27.04
CA PRO A 565 8.34 14.75 26.59
C PRO A 565 7.53 14.24 25.41
N LYS A 566 8.19 13.47 24.53
CA LYS A 566 7.54 12.70 23.47
C LYS A 566 6.37 11.88 24.03
N GLY A 567 5.25 11.89 23.32
CA GLY A 567 4.02 11.20 23.69
C GLY A 567 3.10 11.98 24.62
N ARG A 568 3.52 13.15 25.14
CA ARG A 568 2.62 14.03 25.89
C ARG A 568 1.55 14.61 24.97
N GLN A 569 0.29 14.40 25.31
CA GLN A 569 -0.84 15.13 24.72
C GLN A 569 -0.85 16.54 25.32
N VAL A 570 -0.60 17.55 24.49
CA VAL A 570 -0.41 18.93 24.95
C VAL A 570 -1.77 19.54 25.32
N THR A 571 -1.89 19.98 26.57
CA THR A 571 -3.10 20.64 27.10
C THR A 571 -2.89 22.15 27.16
N CYS A 572 -3.97 22.94 27.19
CA CYS A 572 -3.85 24.38 27.40
C CYS A 572 -3.18 24.70 28.76
N SER A 573 -3.55 23.93 29.79
CA SER A 573 -3.02 24.02 31.15
C SER A 573 -1.53 23.66 31.29
N ASP A 574 -0.88 23.20 30.22
CA ASP A 574 0.55 22.97 30.22
C ASP A 574 1.32 24.28 30.18
N CYS A 575 0.82 25.27 29.43
CA CYS A 575 1.49 26.57 29.21
C CYS A 575 0.86 27.72 30.02
N HIS A 576 -0.48 27.79 30.06
CA HIS A 576 -1.25 28.86 30.72
C HIS A 576 -2.54 28.37 31.37
N ASP A 577 -3.22 29.24 32.12
CA ASP A 577 -4.59 28.97 32.55
C ASP A 577 -5.50 28.67 31.35
N ASN A 578 -6.34 27.65 31.47
CA ASN A 578 -7.22 27.24 30.39
C ASN A 578 -8.39 28.22 30.25
N LYS A 579 -8.38 29.01 29.16
CA LYS A 579 -9.36 30.05 28.85
C LYS A 579 -10.41 29.61 27.82
N LEU A 580 -10.38 28.34 27.36
CA LEU A 580 -11.30 27.80 26.33
C LEU A 580 -12.73 27.57 26.81
#